data_AF-A0A2I0NL54-F1
#
_entry.id   AF-A0A2I0NL54-F1
#
_cell.length_a   1.000
_cell.length_b   1.000
_cell.length_c   1.000
_cell.angle_alpha   90.00
_cell.angle_beta   90.00
_cell.angle_gamma   90.00
#
_symmetry.space_group_name_H-M   'P 1'
#
loop_
_entity.id
_entity.type
_entity.pdbx_description
1 polymer ?
#
loop_
_entity_poly.entity_id
_entity_poly.type
_entity_poly.pdbx_seq_one_letter_code
_entity_poly.pdbx_strand_id
1 'polypeptide(L)'
;MSEIIEFLVKPETQAVFWLVCIVFATLFANYVRKLSFGDDTGSRAWAIIAAGLFLIGLRVSFKMLFSDFSTSYDLQVARYSLGILGSAVLLYGFFNYYNVVNNMYREA
;
A
#
# COMPACT_ATOMS: atom_id res chain seq x y z
N MET A 1 28.39 -0.92 -3.67
CA MET A 1 26.92 -0.89 -3.92
C MET A 1 26.73 -0.90 -5.42
N SER A 2 25.76 -1.64 -6.00
CA SER A 2 25.60 -1.65 -7.47
C SER A 2 24.95 -0.36 -7.96
N GLU A 3 25.28 0.07 -9.19
CA GLU A 3 24.72 1.27 -9.83
C GLU A 3 23.18 1.26 -9.86
N ILE A 4 22.58 0.07 -9.98
CA ILE A 4 21.13 -0.13 -9.94
C ILE A 4 20.56 0.25 -8.57
N ILE A 5 21.21 -0.17 -7.48
CA ILE A 5 20.75 0.16 -6.12
C ILE A 5 20.84 1.67 -5.90
N GLU A 6 21.92 2.29 -6.36
CA GLU A 6 22.15 3.73 -6.24
C GLU A 6 21.10 4.54 -7.03
N PHE A 7 20.77 4.11 -8.25
CA PHE A 7 19.67 4.66 -9.03
C PHE A 7 18.31 4.49 -8.34
N LEU A 8 18.03 3.30 -7.80
CA LEU A 8 16.77 3.02 -7.11
C LEU A 8 16.59 3.87 -5.85
N VAL A 9 17.67 4.29 -5.19
CA VAL A 9 17.54 5.11 -3.98
C VAL A 9 17.37 6.61 -4.23
N LYS A 10 17.57 7.09 -5.46
CA LYS A 10 17.41 8.52 -5.82
C LYS A 10 15.98 9.02 -5.55
N PRO A 11 15.83 10.29 -5.09
CA PRO A 11 14.53 10.91 -4.86
C PRO A 11 13.58 10.84 -6.07
N GLU A 12 14.12 11.15 -7.25
CA GLU A 12 13.38 11.14 -8.52
C GLU A 12 12.79 9.76 -8.84
N THR A 13 13.60 8.70 -8.68
CA THR A 13 13.19 7.33 -9.00
C THR A 13 12.01 6.87 -8.14
N GLN A 14 11.95 7.29 -6.88
CA GLN A 14 10.80 6.89 -6.06
C GLN A 14 9.62 7.86 -6.08
N ALA A 15 9.83 9.11 -6.50
CA ALA A 15 8.71 9.96 -6.95
C ALA A 15 7.99 9.32 -8.15
N VAL A 16 8.72 8.76 -9.11
CA VAL A 16 8.14 7.99 -10.21
C VAL A 16 7.45 6.72 -9.72
N PHE A 17 8.06 5.98 -8.79
CA PHE A 17 7.44 4.81 -8.18
C PHE A 17 6.10 5.15 -7.52
N TRP A 18 6.01 6.30 -6.84
CA TRP A 18 4.77 6.77 -6.25
C TRP A 18 3.69 7.10 -7.24
N LEU A 19 4.04 7.78 -8.32
CA LEU A 19 3.09 8.07 -9.39
C LEU A 19 2.50 6.77 -9.93
N VAL A 20 3.34 5.75 -10.15
CA VAL A 20 2.91 4.41 -10.56
C VAL A 20 1.98 3.79 -9.52
N CYS A 21 2.32 3.85 -8.23
CA CYS A 21 1.47 3.32 -7.15
C CYS A 21 0.10 4.01 -7.07
N ILE A 22 0.03 5.34 -7.21
CA ILE A 22 -1.23 6.11 -7.17
C ILE A 22 -2.11 5.78 -8.37
N VAL A 23 -1.52 5.73 -9.57
CA VAL A 23 -2.22 5.35 -10.80
C VAL A 23 -2.73 3.93 -10.68
N PHE A 24 -1.90 3.00 -10.22
CA PHE A 24 -2.29 1.62 -9.98
C PHE A 24 -3.43 1.53 -8.97
N ALA A 25 -3.34 2.18 -7.81
CA ALA A 25 -4.39 2.17 -6.79
C ALA A 25 -5.74 2.69 -7.34
N THR A 26 -5.71 3.72 -8.18
CA THR A 26 -6.91 4.32 -8.78
C THR A 26 -7.53 3.41 -9.83
N LEU A 27 -6.73 2.87 -10.75
CA LEU A 27 -7.19 1.91 -11.75
C LEU A 27 -7.74 0.64 -11.10
N PHE A 28 -7.06 0.19 -10.05
CA PHE A 28 -7.41 -1.01 -9.32
C PHE A 28 -8.73 -0.83 -8.54
N ALA A 29 -8.93 0.30 -7.85
CA ALA A 29 -10.20 0.62 -7.19
C ALA A 29 -11.38 0.66 -8.18
N ASN A 30 -11.17 1.24 -9.36
CA ASN A 30 -12.17 1.27 -10.43
C ASN A 30 -12.49 -0.13 -10.98
N TYR A 31 -11.47 -0.98 -11.14
CA TYR A 31 -11.63 -2.36 -11.60
C TYR A 31 -12.44 -3.19 -10.61
N VAL A 32 -12.14 -3.10 -9.31
CA VAL A 32 -12.88 -3.79 -8.25
C VAL A 32 -14.34 -3.37 -8.23
N ARG A 33 -14.62 -2.07 -8.27
CA ARG A 33 -16.00 -1.55 -8.27
C ARG A 33 -16.82 -2.13 -9.42
N LYS A 34 -16.21 -2.36 -10.58
CA LYS A 34 -16.87 -3.02 -11.73
C LYS A 34 -17.07 -4.52 -11.51
N LEU A 35 -16.09 -5.21 -10.93
CA LEU A 35 -16.16 -6.65 -10.65
C LEU A 35 -17.20 -7.01 -9.58
N SER A 36 -17.44 -6.14 -8.62
CA SER A 36 -18.40 -6.39 -7.54
C SER A 36 -19.87 -6.21 -7.97
N PHE A 37 -20.18 -6.03 -9.26
CA PHE A 37 -21.55 -5.84 -9.77
C PHE A 37 -22.38 -4.76 -9.04
N GLY A 38 -21.71 -3.78 -8.41
CA GLY A 38 -22.36 -2.75 -7.61
C GLY A 38 -22.50 -3.08 -6.11
N ASP A 39 -22.08 -4.25 -5.65
CA ASP A 39 -21.97 -4.57 -4.23
C ASP A 39 -20.75 -3.87 -3.59
N ASP A 40 -21.00 -3.11 -2.52
CA ASP A 40 -19.99 -2.29 -1.85
C ASP A 40 -19.06 -3.10 -0.94
N THR A 41 -19.34 -4.38 -0.73
CA THR A 41 -18.56 -5.21 0.19
C THR A 41 -17.15 -5.49 -0.34
N GLY A 42 -17.01 -5.75 -1.64
CA GLY A 42 -15.72 -5.90 -2.32
C GLY A 42 -14.95 -4.57 -2.43
N SER A 43 -15.65 -3.47 -2.69
CA SER A 43 -15.03 -2.13 -2.79
C SER A 43 -14.42 -1.68 -1.47
N ARG A 44 -15.09 -1.96 -0.34
CA ARG A 44 -14.59 -1.67 1.02
C ARG A 44 -13.31 -2.46 1.36
N ALA A 45 -13.27 -3.76 1.06
CA ALA A 45 -12.09 -4.57 1.34
C ALA A 45 -10.85 -4.06 0.57
N TRP A 46 -11.05 -3.66 -0.69
CA TRP A 46 -9.97 -3.12 -1.51
C TRP A 46 -9.57 -1.69 -1.15
N ALA A 47 -10.49 -0.86 -0.65
CA ALA A 47 -10.13 0.44 -0.08
C ALA A 47 -9.21 0.28 1.14
N ILE A 48 -9.46 -0.72 1.99
CA ILE A 48 -8.59 -1.06 3.13
C ILE A 48 -7.22 -1.52 2.63
N ILE A 49 -7.17 -2.41 1.63
CA ILE A 49 -5.90 -2.84 1.02
C ILE A 49 -5.11 -1.65 0.46
N ALA A 50 -5.78 -0.73 -0.24
CA ALA A 50 -5.16 0.48 -0.78
C ALA A 50 -4.58 1.38 0.33
N ALA A 51 -5.28 1.54 1.45
CA ALA A 51 -4.76 2.26 2.62
C ALA A 51 -3.50 1.58 3.20
N GLY A 52 -3.48 0.24 3.24
CA GLY A 52 -2.29 -0.52 3.65
C GLY A 52 -1.09 -0.32 2.72
N LEU A 53 -1.31 -0.36 1.40
CA LEU A 53 -0.28 -0.06 0.40
C LEU A 53 0.27 1.36 0.54
N PHE A 54 -0.59 2.34 0.80
CA PHE A 54 -0.19 3.72 1.01
C PHE A 54 0.75 3.88 2.21
N LEU A 55 0.42 3.25 3.35
CA LEU A 55 1.27 3.26 4.56
C LEU A 55 2.65 2.63 4.31
N ILE A 56 2.70 1.51 3.57
CA ILE A 56 3.97 0.88 3.19
C ILE A 56 4.79 1.80 2.28
N GLY A 57 4.14 2.45 1.32
CA GLY A 57 4.81 3.42 0.48
C GLY A 57 5.39 4.58 1.31
N LEU A 58 4.64 5.11 2.28
CA LEU A 58 5.10 6.20 3.15
C LEU A 58 6.35 5.78 3.93
N ARG A 59 6.39 4.54 4.43
CA ARG A 59 7.60 3.94 5.03
C ARG A 59 8.78 3.90 4.07
N VAL A 60 8.58 3.54 2.81
CA VAL A 60 9.66 3.45 1.81
C VAL A 60 10.23 4.84 1.52
N SER A 61 9.38 5.86 1.62
CA SER A 61 9.65 7.23 1.18
C SER A 61 10.08 8.15 2.31
N PHE A 62 10.16 7.61 3.52
CA PHE A 62 10.59 8.29 4.72
C PHE A 62 11.94 9.01 4.54
N LYS A 63 12.84 8.39 3.76
CA LYS A 63 14.16 8.96 3.41
C LYS A 63 14.12 10.21 2.54
N MET A 64 13.03 10.46 1.82
CA MET A 64 12.85 11.68 1.02
C MET A 64 12.26 12.81 1.83
N LEU A 65 11.38 12.47 2.77
CA LEU A 65 10.77 13.44 3.67
C LEU A 65 11.77 13.92 4.73
N PHE A 66 12.70 13.05 5.12
CA PHE A 66 13.70 13.32 6.15
C PHE A 66 15.07 12.79 5.71
N SER A 67 15.97 13.69 5.30
CA SER A 67 17.32 13.33 4.84
C SER A 67 18.16 12.65 5.91
N ASP A 68 17.98 13.04 7.18
CA ASP A 68 18.76 12.57 8.33
C ASP A 68 18.00 11.50 9.16
N PHE A 69 17.01 10.83 8.55
CA PHE A 69 16.18 9.87 9.28
C PHE A 69 16.99 8.67 9.84
N SER A 70 18.11 8.32 9.21
CA SER A 70 18.98 7.22 9.67
C SER A 70 19.71 7.53 10.97
N THR A 71 19.90 8.81 11.29
CA THR A 71 20.58 9.27 12.50
C THR A 71 19.63 9.53 13.67
N SER A 72 18.33 9.64 13.42
CA SER A 72 17.31 9.85 14.45
C SER A 72 16.58 8.56 14.80
N TYR A 73 16.61 8.17 16.08
CA TYR A 73 15.89 7.01 16.59
C TYR A 73 14.37 7.15 16.39
N ASP A 74 13.80 8.32 16.71
CA ASP A 74 12.35 8.56 16.61
C ASP A 74 11.84 8.45 15.17
N LEU A 75 12.61 8.96 14.20
CA LEU A 75 12.28 8.86 12.79
C LEU A 75 12.37 7.41 12.28
N GLN A 76 13.32 6.62 12.78
CA GLN A 76 13.37 5.19 12.46
C GLN A 76 12.17 4.45 13.05
N VAL A 77 11.79 4.74 14.30
CA VAL A 77 10.60 4.16 14.95
C VAL A 77 9.35 4.51 14.14
N ALA A 78 9.15 5.77 13.77
CA ALA A 78 8.02 6.19 12.94
C ALA A 78 7.96 5.44 11.59
N ARG A 79 9.11 5.30 10.90
CA ARG A 79 9.22 4.54 9.66
C ARG A 79 8.82 3.07 9.81
N TYR A 80 9.31 2.39 10.85
CA TYR A 80 8.99 0.98 11.09
C TYR A 80 7.53 0.80 11.51
N SER A 81 6.99 1.70 12.34
CA SER A 81 5.58 1.72 12.72
C SER A 81 4.67 1.85 11.52
N LEU A 82 4.99 2.70 10.54
CA LEU A 82 4.25 2.79 9.27
C LEU A 82 4.24 1.46 8.51
N GLY A 83 5.35 0.72 8.52
CA GLY A 83 5.45 -0.60 7.90
C GLY A 83 4.59 -1.65 8.60
N ILE A 84 4.63 -1.68 9.93
CA ILE A 84 3.83 -2.60 10.75
C ILE A 84 2.34 -2.31 10.55
N LEU A 85 1.94 -1.04 10.65
CA LEU A 85 0.57 -0.61 10.43
C LEU A 85 0.10 -0.93 9.02
N GLY A 86 0.89 -0.59 7.99
CA GLY A 86 0.56 -0.90 6.60
C GLY A 86 0.38 -2.40 6.37
N SER A 87 1.24 -3.23 6.96
CA SER A 87 1.15 -4.69 6.84
C SER A 87 -0.08 -5.26 7.56
N ALA A 88 -0.40 -4.76 8.76
CA ALA A 88 -1.59 -5.15 9.49
C ALA A 88 -2.88 -4.77 8.74
N VAL A 89 -2.93 -3.56 8.18
CA VAL A 89 -4.06 -3.09 7.38
C VAL A 89 -4.22 -3.92 6.10
N LEU A 90 -3.12 -4.27 5.43
CA LEU A 90 -3.15 -5.17 4.27
C LEU A 90 -3.72 -6.54 4.62
N LEU A 91 -3.22 -7.17 5.69
CA LEU A 91 -3.69 -8.47 6.15
C LEU A 91 -5.19 -8.44 6.46
N TYR A 92 -5.65 -7.39 7.15
CA TYR A 92 -7.06 -7.20 7.45
C TYR A 92 -7.91 -7.01 6.18
N GLY A 93 -7.43 -6.19 5.24
CA GLY A 93 -8.10 -5.98 3.96
C GLY A 93 -8.23 -7.26 3.12
N PHE A 94 -7.15 -8.05 3.02
CA PHE A 94 -7.18 -9.35 2.32
C PHE A 94 -8.05 -10.38 3.04
N PHE A 95 -8.05 -10.40 4.37
CA PHE A 95 -8.95 -11.26 5.15
C PHE A 95 -10.43 -10.92 4.90
N ASN A 96 -10.79 -9.63 4.91
CA ASN A 96 -12.13 -9.19 4.56
C ASN A 96 -12.51 -9.58 3.12
N TYR A 97 -11.61 -9.35 2.16
CA TYR A 97 -11.83 -9.74 0.78
C TYR A 97 -12.08 -11.25 0.65
N TYR A 98 -11.26 -12.07 1.31
CA TYR A 98 -11.43 -13.53 1.32
C TYR A 98 -12.79 -13.95 1.88
N ASN A 99 -13.23 -13.36 2.99
CA ASN A 99 -14.53 -13.68 3.59
C ASN A 99 -15.70 -13.31 2.67
N VAL A 100 -15.64 -12.13 2.04
CA VAL A 100 -16.66 -11.67 1.08
C VAL A 100 -16.75 -12.64 -0.10
N VAL A 101 -15.60 -12.98 -0.69
CA VAL A 101 -15.53 -13.92 -1.82
C VAL A 101 -16.03 -15.30 -1.43
N ASN A 102 -15.57 -15.84 -0.30
CA ASN A 102 -15.95 -17.17 0.16
C ASN A 102 -17.45 -17.28 0.48
N ASN A 103 -18.07 -16.23 1.03
CA ASN A 103 -19.51 -16.20 1.28
C ASN A 103 -20.31 -16.17 -0.03
N MET A 104 -19.89 -15.37 -1.02
CA MET A 104 -20.55 -15.34 -2.34
C MET A 104 -20.56 -16.71 -3.03
N TYR A 105 -19.50 -17.50 -2.89
CA TYR A 105 -19.42 -18.84 -3.50
C TYR A 105 -20.05 -19.96 -2.66
N ARG A 106 -20.39 -19.74 -1.38
CA ARG A 106 -21.11 -20.73 -0.55
C ARG A 106 -22.63 -20.63 -0.70
N GLU A 107 -23.13 -19.48 -1.13
CA GLU A 107 -24.56 -19.22 -1.34
C GLU A 107 -25.03 -19.48 -2.79
N ALA A 108 -24.10 -19.82 -3.70
CA ALA A 108 -24.34 -20.23 -5.08
C ALA A 108 -24.33 -21.76 -5.22
#